data_AF-A0A1F5VMM9-F1
#
_entry.id   AF-A0A1F5VMM9-F1
#
_cell.length_a   1.000
_cell.length_b   1.000
_cell.length_c   1.000
_cell.angle_alpha   90.00
_cell.angle_beta   90.00
_cell.angle_gamma   90.00
#
_symmetry.space_group_name_H-M   'P 1'
#
loop_
_entity.id
_entity.type
_entity.pdbx_description
1 polymer ?
#
loop_
_entity_poly.entity_id
_entity_poly.type
_entity_poly.pdbx_seq_one_letter_code
_entity_poly.pdbx_strand_id
1 'polypeptide(L)'
;RDNLGLPDTQITNNRENQLKLIHLIRRYQPDIVLTSHWDTKHPDHIAASYLVTDSCHFAGLINIDTGQERWRPYQVMYFHLPHYVNPSFIVDITEVYAERMNAIAAYQSQFSQELYPQYLSNALSAPLFLKHIESRTRYYGSLINVEFAEAFYIKNHLEIKNPVGFFVP
;
A
#
# COMPACT_ATOMS: atom_id res chain seq x y z
N ARG A 1 -5.84 -12.18 9.01
CA ARG A 1 -4.61 -11.37 8.89
C ARG A 1 -3.44 -12.32 9.03
N ASP A 2 -2.53 -12.34 8.06
CA ASP A 2 -1.26 -13.06 8.17
C ASP A 2 -0.12 -12.08 8.39
N ASN A 3 0.96 -12.58 8.99
CA ASN A 3 2.24 -11.89 9.09
C ASN A 3 3.33 -12.86 8.62
N LEU A 4 4.15 -12.44 7.65
CA LEU A 4 5.21 -13.29 7.07
C LEU A 4 6.38 -13.55 8.03
N GLY A 5 6.43 -12.86 9.18
CA GLY A 5 7.52 -13.00 10.15
C GLY A 5 8.87 -12.58 9.58
N LEU A 6 8.88 -11.74 8.54
CA LEU A 6 10.12 -11.19 8.01
C LEU A 6 10.74 -10.25 9.06
N PRO A 7 12.05 -10.30 9.27
CA PRO A 7 12.70 -9.47 10.26
C PRO A 7 12.59 -7.99 9.88
N ASP A 8 12.20 -7.17 10.86
CA ASP A 8 12.19 -5.71 10.75
C ASP A 8 13.59 -5.20 10.41
N THR A 9 13.69 -4.16 9.59
CA THR A 9 14.93 -3.57 9.04
C THR A 9 15.75 -4.49 8.12
N GLN A 10 15.23 -5.68 7.80
CA GLN A 10 15.94 -6.74 7.09
C GLN A 10 15.08 -7.39 5.99
N ILE A 11 14.08 -6.66 5.48
CA ILE A 11 13.29 -7.12 4.33
C ILE A 11 14.21 -7.20 3.11
N THR A 12 14.24 -8.38 2.48
CA THR A 12 15.02 -8.62 1.27
C THR A 12 14.17 -9.29 0.21
N ASN A 13 14.28 -8.81 -1.03
CA ASN A 13 13.65 -9.42 -2.19
C ASN A 13 14.50 -10.60 -2.68
N ASN A 14 14.43 -11.70 -1.95
CA ASN A 14 15.13 -12.95 -2.26
C ASN A 14 14.13 -14.07 -2.56
N ARG A 15 14.62 -15.19 -3.09
CA ARG A 15 13.77 -16.31 -3.50
C ARG A 15 12.96 -16.91 -2.36
N GLU A 16 13.54 -17.01 -1.16
CA GLU A 16 12.88 -17.57 0.01
C GLU A 16 11.66 -16.72 0.41
N ASN A 17 11.82 -15.41 0.51
CA ASN A 17 10.76 -14.48 0.87
C ASN A 17 9.70 -14.39 -0.23
N GLN A 18 10.13 -14.44 -1.50
CA GLN A 18 9.20 -14.52 -2.63
C GLN A 18 8.32 -15.76 -2.54
N LEU A 19 8.89 -16.93 -2.24
CA LEU A 19 8.11 -18.17 -2.09
C LEU A 19 7.10 -18.06 -0.94
N LYS A 20 7.48 -17.47 0.20
CA LYS A 20 6.54 -17.22 1.32
C LYS A 20 5.35 -16.36 0.87
N LEU A 21 5.61 -15.28 0.15
CA LEU A 21 4.55 -14.39 -0.32
C LEU A 21 3.72 -15.01 -1.47
N ILE A 22 4.34 -15.76 -2.38
CA ILE A 22 3.65 -16.51 -3.45
C ILE A 22 2.64 -17.50 -2.85
N HIS A 23 2.98 -18.19 -1.76
CA HIS A 23 2.04 -19.09 -1.08
C HIS A 23 0.79 -18.35 -0.59
N LEU A 24 0.96 -17.15 -0.02
CA LEU A 24 -0.17 -16.33 0.41
C LEU A 24 -0.99 -15.81 -0.77
N ILE A 25 -0.34 -15.33 -1.84
CA ILE A 25 -1.02 -14.87 -3.06
C ILE A 25 -1.86 -16.00 -3.66
N ARG A 26 -1.31 -17.21 -3.78
CA ARG A 26 -2.03 -18.38 -4.33
C ARG A 26 -3.10 -18.92 -3.39
N ARG A 27 -2.97 -18.71 -2.08
CA ARG A 27 -4.00 -19.07 -1.10
C ARG A 27 -5.18 -18.10 -1.15
N TYR A 28 -4.91 -16.80 -1.16
CA TYR A 28 -5.95 -15.78 -1.10
C TYR A 28 -6.53 -15.39 -2.45
N GLN A 29 -5.81 -15.69 -3.53
CA GLN A 29 -6.19 -15.38 -4.90
C GLN A 29 -6.70 -13.93 -5.08
N PRO A 30 -5.93 -12.90 -4.66
CA PRO A 30 -6.41 -11.53 -4.73
C PRO A 30 -6.35 -11.01 -6.18
N ASP A 31 -7.41 -10.32 -6.62
CA ASP A 31 -7.40 -9.61 -7.91
C ASP A 31 -6.48 -8.38 -7.86
N ILE A 32 -6.44 -7.69 -6.72
CA ILE A 32 -5.67 -6.46 -6.51
C ILE A 32 -4.75 -6.62 -5.31
N VAL A 33 -3.50 -6.19 -5.47
CA VAL A 33 -2.51 -6.12 -4.38
C VAL A 33 -2.03 -4.68 -4.21
N LEU A 34 -2.07 -4.19 -2.97
CA LEU A 34 -1.59 -2.86 -2.58
C LEU A 34 -0.20 -2.97 -1.93
N THR A 35 0.73 -2.10 -2.32
CA THR A 35 2.06 -1.99 -1.67
C THR A 35 2.56 -0.54 -1.65
N SER A 36 3.56 -0.24 -0.83
CA SER A 36 4.20 1.08 -0.81
C SER A 36 4.87 1.38 -2.15
N HIS A 37 4.84 2.65 -2.58
CA HIS A 37 5.66 3.14 -3.68
C HIS A 37 7.16 2.90 -3.39
N TRP A 38 7.93 2.50 -4.40
CA TRP A 38 9.35 2.12 -4.24
C TRP A 38 10.27 3.32 -4.00
N ASP A 39 9.82 4.52 -4.36
CA ASP A 39 10.53 5.75 -4.09
C ASP A 39 10.03 6.34 -2.77
N THR A 40 10.75 6.07 -1.69
CA THR A 40 10.42 6.49 -0.32
C THR A 40 11.69 6.46 0.53
N LYS A 41 11.68 7.14 1.67
CA LYS A 41 12.87 7.25 2.54
C LYS A 41 13.16 5.99 3.36
N HIS A 42 12.17 5.12 3.57
CA HIS A 42 12.31 3.95 4.43
C HIS A 42 12.76 2.72 3.62
N PRO A 43 13.96 2.17 3.85
CA PRO A 43 14.49 1.04 3.07
C PRO A 43 13.56 -0.18 3.02
N ASP A 44 12.93 -0.55 4.14
CA ASP A 44 11.98 -1.66 4.18
C ASP A 44 10.76 -1.47 3.27
N HIS A 45 10.25 -0.25 3.13
CA HIS A 45 9.15 0.02 2.19
C HIS A 45 9.61 -0.20 0.75
N ILE A 46 10.84 0.20 0.42
CA ILE A 46 11.44 -0.03 -0.90
C ILE A 46 11.58 -1.54 -1.15
N ALA A 47 12.19 -2.26 -0.22
CA ALA A 47 12.41 -3.70 -0.33
C ALA A 47 11.10 -4.49 -0.41
N ALA A 48 10.10 -4.13 0.40
CA ALA A 48 8.77 -4.73 0.36
C ALA A 48 8.06 -4.44 -0.96
N SER A 49 8.19 -3.22 -1.50
CA SER A 49 7.62 -2.85 -2.80
C SER A 49 8.14 -3.76 -3.92
N TYR A 50 9.45 -4.02 -3.97
CA TYR A 50 10.04 -4.96 -4.92
C TYR A 50 9.62 -6.41 -4.65
N LEU A 51 9.70 -6.87 -3.40
CA LEU A 51 9.31 -8.23 -3.02
C LEU A 51 7.88 -8.55 -3.42
N VAL A 52 6.94 -7.64 -3.14
CA VAL A 52 5.52 -7.78 -3.48
C VAL A 52 5.33 -7.80 -4.99
N THR A 53 5.93 -6.85 -5.71
CA THR A 53 5.80 -6.73 -7.17
C THR A 53 6.29 -8.01 -7.87
N ASP A 54 7.48 -8.48 -7.53
CA ASP A 54 8.07 -9.67 -8.14
C ASP A 54 7.28 -10.93 -7.79
N SER A 55 6.85 -11.06 -6.53
CA SER A 55 6.04 -12.20 -6.08
C SER A 55 4.69 -12.26 -6.79
N CYS A 56 4.03 -11.12 -7.05
CA CYS A 56 2.80 -11.08 -7.84
C CYS A 56 3.02 -11.61 -9.27
N HIS A 57 4.12 -11.22 -9.91
CA HIS A 57 4.47 -11.73 -11.23
C HIS A 57 4.73 -13.25 -11.21
N PHE A 58 5.56 -13.68 -10.26
CA PHE A 58 6.01 -15.07 -10.10
C PHE A 58 4.89 -16.01 -9.68
N ALA A 59 3.93 -15.57 -8.87
CA ALA A 59 2.79 -16.39 -8.45
C ALA A 59 1.98 -16.94 -9.65
N GLY A 60 1.98 -16.22 -10.78
CA GLY A 60 1.33 -16.64 -12.02
C GLY A 60 2.09 -17.64 -12.90
N LEU A 61 3.35 -17.94 -12.56
CA LEU A 61 4.21 -18.80 -13.38
C LEU A 61 3.99 -20.28 -13.08
N ILE A 62 3.87 -21.08 -14.14
CA ILE A 62 3.68 -22.54 -14.05
C ILE A 62 4.92 -23.26 -13.50
N ASN A 63 6.12 -22.72 -13.73
CA ASN A 63 7.37 -23.35 -13.30
C ASN A 63 7.69 -23.16 -11.81
N ILE A 64 6.85 -22.43 -11.07
CA ILE A 64 6.99 -22.28 -9.63
C ILE A 64 5.98 -23.21 -8.98
N ASP A 65 6.45 -24.35 -8.50
CA ASP A 65 5.61 -25.31 -7.81
C ASP A 65 5.52 -24.96 -6.31
N THR A 66 4.29 -24.80 -5.84
CA THR A 66 3.96 -24.63 -4.42
C THR A 66 2.87 -25.60 -3.96
N GLY A 67 2.51 -26.58 -4.80
CA GLY A 67 1.36 -27.46 -4.57
C GLY A 67 0.00 -26.73 -4.59
N GLN A 68 -0.05 -25.49 -5.09
CA GLN A 68 -1.25 -24.66 -5.19
C GLN A 68 -1.51 -24.26 -6.64
N GLU A 69 -2.77 -23.98 -6.96
CA GLU A 69 -3.14 -23.37 -8.24
C GLU A 69 -2.38 -22.04 -8.43
N ARG A 70 -1.86 -21.83 -9.65
CA ARG A 70 -1.18 -20.58 -9.98
C ARG A 70 -2.20 -19.45 -9.97
N TRP A 71 -1.81 -18.32 -9.38
CA TRP A 71 -2.63 -17.14 -9.34
C TRP A 71 -1.77 -15.92 -9.64
N ARG A 72 -2.21 -15.11 -10.60
CA ARG A 72 -1.59 -13.81 -10.88
C ARG A 72 -2.61 -12.74 -10.53
N PRO A 73 -2.33 -11.90 -9.52
CA PRO A 73 -3.14 -10.70 -9.29
C PRO A 73 -3.25 -9.89 -10.57
N TYR A 74 -4.46 -9.41 -10.86
CA TYR A 74 -4.75 -8.60 -12.04
C TYR A 74 -3.97 -7.28 -11.99
N GLN A 75 -3.91 -6.63 -10.83
CA GLN A 75 -3.24 -5.35 -10.67
C GLN A 75 -2.45 -5.23 -9.36
N VAL A 76 -1.24 -4.66 -9.46
CA VAL A 76 -0.49 -4.15 -8.31
C VAL A 76 -0.62 -2.63 -8.28
N MET A 77 -1.06 -2.09 -7.16
CA MET A 77 -1.28 -0.65 -6.94
C MET A 77 -0.34 -0.15 -5.84
N TYR A 78 0.21 1.04 -6.06
CA TYR A 78 1.20 1.63 -5.17
C TYR A 78 0.58 2.81 -4.42
N PHE A 79 0.67 2.80 -3.09
CA PHE A 79 0.24 3.89 -2.21
C PHE A 79 1.45 4.64 -1.63
N HIS A 80 1.23 5.73 -0.90
CA HIS A 80 2.28 6.60 -0.34
C HIS A 80 3.22 7.19 -1.39
N LEU A 81 2.63 7.83 -2.40
CA LEU A 81 3.38 8.44 -3.49
C LEU A 81 4.28 9.59 -3.00
N PRO A 82 5.48 9.76 -3.57
CA PRO A 82 6.24 11.00 -3.48
C PRO A 82 5.44 12.18 -4.02
N HIS A 83 5.70 13.37 -3.49
CA HIS A 83 4.99 14.60 -3.89
C HIS A 83 5.17 14.99 -5.36
N TYR A 84 6.25 14.54 -6.02
CA TYR A 84 6.52 14.77 -7.44
C TYR A 84 5.96 13.68 -8.36
N VAL A 85 5.39 12.61 -7.81
CA VAL A 85 4.76 11.55 -8.60
C VAL A 85 3.30 11.90 -8.83
N ASN A 86 2.92 12.06 -10.09
CA ASN A 86 1.52 12.20 -10.47
C ASN A 86 0.80 10.86 -10.26
N PRO A 87 -0.33 10.84 -9.54
CA PRO A 87 -1.08 9.62 -9.35
C PRO A 87 -1.71 9.14 -10.66
N SER A 88 -1.86 7.82 -10.78
CA SER A 88 -2.61 7.23 -11.90
C SER A 88 -4.11 7.40 -11.73
N PHE A 89 -4.59 7.36 -10.49
CA PHE A 89 -5.97 7.66 -10.12
C PHE A 89 -6.05 8.06 -8.64
N ILE A 90 -7.16 8.70 -8.28
CA ILE A 90 -7.47 9.18 -6.94
C ILE A 90 -8.84 8.64 -6.56
N VAL A 91 -8.98 8.18 -5.32
CA VAL A 91 -10.20 7.60 -4.76
C VAL A 91 -10.73 8.53 -3.68
N ASP A 92 -11.97 8.98 -3.81
CA ASP A 92 -12.68 9.67 -2.73
C ASP A 92 -12.86 8.71 -1.56
N ILE A 93 -12.39 9.14 -0.38
CA ILE A 93 -12.50 8.39 0.87
C ILE A 93 -13.25 9.19 1.93
N THR A 94 -13.97 10.24 1.55
CA THR A 94 -14.64 11.16 2.48
C THR A 94 -15.57 10.41 3.43
N GLU A 95 -16.37 9.47 2.91
CA GLU A 95 -17.33 8.69 3.71
C GLU A 95 -16.66 7.75 4.72
N VAL A 96 -15.42 7.31 4.44
CA VAL A 96 -14.69 6.33 5.28
C VAL A 96 -13.49 6.94 6.00
N TYR A 97 -13.30 8.26 5.91
CA TYR A 97 -12.13 8.94 6.49
C TYR A 97 -12.06 8.76 8.02
N ALA A 98 -13.21 8.84 8.70
CA ALA A 98 -13.27 8.63 10.15
C ALA A 98 -12.82 7.21 10.54
N GLU A 99 -13.25 6.19 9.79
CA GLU A 99 -12.87 4.79 10.03
C GLU A 99 -11.38 4.56 9.81
N ARG A 100 -10.81 5.17 8.77
CA ARG A 100 -9.38 5.17 8.52
C ARG A 100 -8.61 5.77 9.70
N MET A 101 -9.04 6.91 10.23
CA MET A 101 -8.35 7.55 11.36
C MET A 101 -8.45 6.70 12.62
N ASN A 102 -9.59 6.03 12.85
CA ASN A 102 -9.73 5.05 13.93
C ASN A 102 -8.79 3.85 13.78
N ALA A 103 -8.61 3.35 12.55
CA ALA A 103 -7.67 2.25 12.28
C ALA A 103 -6.21 2.66 12.57
N ILE A 104 -5.83 3.91 12.28
CA ILE A 104 -4.50 4.45 12.62
C ILE A 104 -4.36 4.60 14.14
N ALA A 105 -5.38 5.14 14.81
CA ALA A 105 -5.39 5.34 16.25
C ALA A 105 -5.33 4.03 17.06
N ALA A 106 -5.74 2.90 16.47
CA ALA A 106 -5.63 1.58 17.10
C ALA A 106 -4.18 1.16 17.41
N TYR A 107 -3.19 1.74 16.74
CA TYR A 107 -1.75 1.50 17.00
C TYR A 107 -1.25 2.39 18.15
N GLN A 108 -1.86 2.27 19.33
CA GLN A 108 -1.63 3.16 20.47
C GLN A 108 -0.15 3.24 20.89
N SER A 109 0.61 2.15 20.80
CA SER A 109 2.05 2.15 21.12
C SER A 109 2.91 3.02 20.20
N GLN A 110 2.40 3.35 19.00
CA GLN A 110 3.07 4.22 18.04
C GLN A 110 2.68 5.69 18.18
N PHE A 111 1.47 5.97 18.69
CA PHE A 111 0.87 7.31 18.63
C PHE A 111 0.44 7.91 19.97
N SER A 112 0.33 7.11 21.05
CA SER A 112 -0.07 7.59 22.37
C SER A 112 1.14 7.88 23.26
N GLN A 113 1.44 9.17 23.43
CA GLN A 113 2.50 9.64 24.34
C GLN A 113 2.18 9.39 25.82
N GLU A 114 0.89 9.44 26.20
CA GLU A 114 0.47 9.26 27.59
C GLU A 114 0.56 7.80 28.04
N LEU A 115 0.24 6.86 27.16
CA LEU A 115 0.24 5.44 27.49
C LEU A 115 1.62 4.78 27.30
N TYR A 116 2.45 5.32 26.40
CA TYR A 116 3.68 4.67 25.93
C TYR A 116 4.88 5.63 25.78
N PRO A 117 5.25 6.41 26.81
CA PRO A 117 6.29 7.44 26.72
C PRO A 117 7.67 6.89 26.35
N GLN A 118 7.97 5.63 26.69
CA GLN A 118 9.25 4.97 26.42
C GLN A 118 9.43 4.54 24.96
N TYR A 119 8.35 4.48 24.18
CA TYR A 119 8.39 4.00 22.79
C TYR A 119 8.50 5.13 21.76
N LEU A 120 8.51 6.40 22.22
CA LEU A 120 8.43 7.58 21.36
C LEU A 120 9.79 8.26 21.09
N SER A 121 10.89 7.50 21.06
CA SER A 121 12.24 8.07 20.90
C SER A 121 12.58 8.51 19.47
N ASN A 122 11.79 8.13 18.45
CA ASN A 122 12.23 8.24 17.05
C ASN A 122 11.34 9.18 16.20
N ALA A 123 11.71 10.47 16.20
CA ALA A 123 11.73 11.41 15.07
C ALA A 123 10.49 11.70 14.19
N LEU A 124 9.26 11.40 14.61
CA LEU A 124 8.06 12.14 14.18
C LEU A 124 7.17 12.27 15.41
N SER A 125 7.01 13.48 15.95
CA SER A 125 6.03 13.66 17.02
C SER A 125 4.68 13.18 16.48
N ALA A 126 4.06 12.19 17.13
CA ALA A 126 2.79 11.60 16.67
C ALA A 126 1.75 12.64 16.20
N PRO A 127 1.62 13.83 16.84
CA PRO A 127 0.73 14.89 16.34
C PRO A 127 1.10 15.42 14.95
N LEU A 128 2.40 15.60 14.67
CA LEU A 128 2.86 16.08 13.37
C LEU A 128 2.63 15.02 12.30
N PHE A 129 2.85 13.74 12.60
CA PHE A 129 2.58 12.65 11.66
C PHE A 129 1.09 12.58 11.26
N LEU A 130 0.18 12.65 12.23
CA LEU A 130 -1.26 12.66 11.95
C LEU A 130 -1.68 13.86 11.11
N LYS A 131 -1.12 15.04 11.39
CA LYS A 131 -1.33 16.24 10.54
C LYS A 131 -0.81 16.06 9.12
N HIS A 132 0.31 15.37 8.93
CA HIS A 132 0.82 15.05 7.59
C HIS A 132 -0.11 14.08 6.83
N ILE A 133 -0.68 13.09 7.52
CA ILE A 133 -1.68 12.19 6.92
C ILE A 133 -2.88 13.00 6.46
N GLU A 134 -3.48 13.79 7.36
CA GLU A 134 -4.65 14.61 7.02
C GLU A 134 -4.35 15.56 5.86
N SER A 135 -3.25 16.31 5.94
CA SER A 135 -2.83 17.26 4.90
C SER A 135 -2.70 16.58 3.54
N ARG A 136 -2.10 15.39 3.47
CA ARG A 136 -1.96 14.64 2.22
C ARG A 136 -3.32 14.18 1.69
N THR A 137 -4.22 13.74 2.55
CA THR A 137 -5.56 13.30 2.13
C THR A 137 -6.42 14.44 1.61
N ARG A 138 -6.34 15.62 2.25
CA ARG A 138 -7.01 16.84 1.78
C ARG A 138 -6.41 17.37 0.48
N TYR A 139 -5.09 17.28 0.33
CA TYR A 139 -4.41 17.64 -0.92
C TYR A 139 -4.94 16.82 -2.09
N TYR A 140 -5.02 15.49 -1.97
CA TYR A 140 -5.58 14.68 -3.05
C TYR A 140 -7.10 14.90 -3.22
N GLY A 141 -7.82 15.17 -2.13
CA GLY A 141 -9.24 15.51 -2.20
C GLY A 141 -9.50 16.75 -3.06
N SER A 142 -8.67 17.79 -2.90
CA SER A 142 -8.81 19.02 -3.70
C SER A 142 -8.57 18.81 -5.19
N LEU A 143 -7.80 17.79 -5.60
CA LEU A 143 -7.56 17.47 -7.01
C LEU A 143 -8.80 16.90 -7.72
N ILE A 144 -9.75 16.32 -6.97
CA ILE A 144 -11.00 15.75 -7.49
C ILE A 144 -12.26 16.40 -6.88
N ASN A 145 -12.11 17.53 -6.20
CA ASN A 145 -13.19 18.30 -5.56
C ASN A 145 -13.98 17.55 -4.47
N VAL A 146 -13.29 16.78 -3.62
CA VAL A 146 -13.86 16.09 -2.44
C VAL A 146 -13.08 16.44 -1.17
N GLU A 147 -13.59 16.10 0.01
CA GLU A 147 -12.94 16.50 1.27
C GLU A 147 -11.65 15.71 1.55
N PHE A 148 -11.70 14.40 1.37
CA PHE A 148 -10.57 13.50 1.61
C PHE A 148 -10.43 12.50 0.47
N ALA A 149 -9.20 12.32 -0.02
CA ALA A 149 -8.93 11.30 -1.02
C ALA A 149 -7.59 10.59 -0.80
N GLU A 150 -7.46 9.40 -1.38
CA GLU A 150 -6.21 8.66 -1.50
C GLU A 150 -5.78 8.52 -2.94
N ALA A 151 -4.49 8.65 -3.17
CA ALA A 151 -3.92 8.58 -4.50
C ALA A 151 -3.08 7.32 -4.67
N PHE A 152 -3.25 6.70 -5.83
CA PHE A 152 -2.60 5.45 -6.17
C PHE A 152 -1.86 5.58 -7.50
N TYR A 153 -0.78 4.82 -7.61
CA TYR A 153 -0.03 4.69 -8.84
C TYR A 153 -0.09 3.25 -9.33
N ILE A 154 -0.16 3.06 -10.64
CA ILE A 154 0.01 1.76 -11.29
C ILE A 154 1.11 1.85 -12.33
N LYS A 155 1.92 0.78 -12.45
CA LYS A 155 2.98 0.69 -13.47
C LYS A 155 2.42 0.37 -14.86
N ASN A 156 1.27 -0.28 -14.92
CA ASN A 156 0.58 -0.63 -16.16
C ASN A 156 -0.42 0.48 -16.54
N HIS A 157 -1.11 0.30 -17.65
CA HIS A 157 -2.14 1.23 -18.12
C HIS A 157 -3.53 0.82 -17.62
N LEU A 158 -4.40 1.80 -17.39
CA LEU A 158 -5.83 1.56 -17.19
C LEU A 158 -6.48 1.26 -18.54
N GLU A 159 -7.22 0.15 -18.63
CA GLU A 159 -8.05 -0.15 -19.79
C GLU A 159 -9.35 0.68 -19.72
N ILE A 160 -9.58 1.54 -20.72
CA ILE A 160 -10.84 2.27 -20.87
C ILE A 160 -11.57 1.71 -22.09
N LYS A 161 -12.64 0.93 -21.86
CA LYS A 161 -13.43 0.29 -22.93
C LYS A 161 -14.30 1.29 -23.70
N ASN A 162 -14.84 2.29 -23.00
CA ASN A 162 -15.65 3.35 -23.58
C ASN A 162 -15.30 4.68 -22.90
N PRO A 163 -14.58 5.60 -23.57
CA PRO A 163 -14.19 6.87 -22.98
C PRO A 163 -15.37 7.79 -22.70
N VAL A 164 -16.46 7.73 -23.49
CA VAL A 164 -17.64 8.58 -23.26
C VAL A 164 -18.31 8.20 -21.96
N GLY A 165 -18.62 6.91 -21.76
CA GLY A 165 -19.24 6.45 -20.51
C GLY A 165 -18.33 6.52 -19.29
N PHE A 166 -17.03 6.71 -19.47
CA PHE A 166 -16.08 6.91 -18.37
C PHE A 166 -15.97 8.37 -17.94
N PHE A 167 -15.91 9.32 -18.89
CA PHE A 167 -15.71 10.74 -18.58
C PHE A 167 -17.01 11.55 -18.50
N VAL A 168 -18.10 11.05 -19.08
CA VAL A 168 -19.40 11.72 -19.07
C VAL A 168 -20.34 10.91 -18.17
N PRO A 169 -20.73 11.45 -17.00
CA PRO A 169 -21.71 10.81 -16.12
C PRO A 169 -23.13 10.80 -16.71
#